data_AF-A0A7K2LQW4-F1
#
_entry.id   AF-A0A7K2LQW4-F1
#
_cell.length_a   1.000
_cell.length_b   1.000
_cell.length_c   1.000
_cell.angle_alpha   90.00
_cell.angle_beta   90.00
_cell.angle_gamma   90.00
#
_symmetry.space_group_name_H-M   'P 1'
#
loop_
_entity.id
_entity.type
_entity.pdbx_description
1 polymer ?
#
loop_
_entity_poly.entity_id
_entity_poly.type
_entity_poly.pdbx_seq_one_letter_code
_entity_poly.pdbx_strand_id
1 'polypeptide(L)'
;MTVTPGLGAPGALQLASPDLLRSVFRRHAAGVAVITARGEAGPVGFTATSLTSVSAEPPMISFGIGTGASSWPAISGTEHI
;
A
#
# COMPACT_ATOMS: atom_id res chain seq x y z
N MET A 1 -13.71 6.60 -20.04
CA MET A 1 -13.96 7.38 -18.81
C MET A 1 -12.83 8.38 -18.67
N THR A 2 -13.02 9.57 -19.22
CA THR A 2 -12.01 10.63 -19.33
C THR A 2 -12.09 11.48 -18.07
N VAL A 3 -11.01 11.57 -17.29
CA VAL A 3 -10.94 12.51 -16.17
C VAL A 3 -10.30 13.79 -16.70
N THR A 4 -11.11 14.82 -16.93
CA THR A 4 -10.61 16.17 -17.22
C THR A 4 -10.36 16.86 -15.87
N PRO A 5 -9.10 17.15 -15.47
CA PRO A 5 -8.87 17.96 -14.29
C PRO A 5 -9.33 19.40 -14.60
N GLY A 6 -10.08 20.01 -13.68
CA GLY A 6 -10.41 21.44 -13.78
C GLY A 6 -9.13 22.27 -13.74
N LEU A 7 -8.97 23.16 -14.72
CA LEU A 7 -7.83 24.08 -14.82
C LEU A 7 -7.92 25.11 -13.68
N GLY A 8 -7.22 24.83 -12.58
CA GLY A 8 -6.88 25.82 -11.57
C GLY A 8 -5.87 26.85 -12.10
N ALA A 9 -5.74 27.98 -11.41
CA ALA A 9 -4.84 29.07 -11.78
C ALA A 9 -3.42 28.56 -12.10
N PRO A 10 -2.77 29.06 -13.18
CA PRO A 10 -1.42 28.64 -13.55
C PRO A 10 -0.45 28.89 -12.38
N GLY A 11 0.06 27.81 -11.79
CA GLY A 11 1.06 27.85 -10.71
C GLY A 11 0.66 27.15 -9.41
N ALA A 12 -0.61 26.80 -9.19
CA ALA A 12 -1.00 26.00 -8.03
C ALA A 12 -0.92 24.50 -8.36
N LEU A 13 -0.03 23.76 -7.69
CA LEU A 13 -0.01 22.31 -7.77
C LEU A 13 -1.29 21.76 -7.10
N GLN A 14 -2.28 21.40 -7.91
CA GLN A 14 -3.50 20.77 -7.45
C GLN A 14 -3.21 19.31 -7.08
N LEU A 15 -3.39 18.95 -5.82
CA LEU A 15 -3.31 17.55 -5.40
C LEU A 15 -4.46 16.75 -6.02
N ALA A 16 -4.14 15.55 -6.51
CA ALA A 16 -5.16 14.63 -7.02
C ALA A 16 -6.13 14.23 -5.90
N SER A 17 -7.42 14.12 -6.23
CA SER A 17 -8.41 13.62 -5.27
C SER A 17 -8.17 12.13 -4.97
N PRO A 18 -8.55 11.64 -3.78
CA PRO A 18 -8.44 10.22 -3.45
C PRO A 18 -9.19 9.31 -4.45
N ASP A 19 -10.35 9.74 -4.95
CA ASP A 19 -11.14 8.98 -5.92
C ASP A 19 -10.45 8.89 -7.28
N LEU A 20 -9.76 9.95 -7.70
CA LEU A 20 -8.94 9.94 -8.90
C LEU A 20 -7.80 8.94 -8.76
N LEU A 21 -7.08 8.97 -7.62
CA LEU A 21 -6.01 8.03 -7.35
C LEU A 21 -6.50 6.57 -7.39
N ARG A 22 -7.63 6.27 -6.71
CA ARG A 22 -8.24 4.93 -6.73
C ARG A 22 -8.69 4.52 -8.14
N SER A 23 -9.24 5.44 -8.93
CA SER A 23 -9.64 5.17 -10.32
C SER A 23 -8.44 4.78 -11.19
N VAL A 24 -7.32 5.47 -11.04
CA VAL A 24 -6.09 5.16 -11.79
C VAL A 24 -5.50 3.83 -11.33
N PHE A 25 -5.31 3.63 -10.03
CA PHE A 25 -4.68 2.42 -9.48
C PHE A 25 -5.51 1.15 -9.68
N ARG A 26 -6.84 1.23 -9.81
CA ARG A 26 -7.68 0.07 -10.20
C ARG A 26 -7.31 -0.55 -11.54
N ARG A 27 -6.64 0.20 -12.42
CA ARG A 27 -6.20 -0.26 -13.74
C ARG A 27 -4.71 -0.67 -13.75
N HIS A 28 -4.02 -0.50 -12.64
CA HIS A 28 -2.63 -0.91 -12.49
C HIS A 28 -2.58 -2.34 -11.97
N ALA A 29 -2.13 -3.27 -12.81
CA ALA A 29 -2.00 -4.66 -12.41
C ALA A 29 -0.91 -4.81 -11.34
N ALA A 30 -1.21 -5.54 -10.28
CA ALA A 30 -0.29 -5.83 -9.19
C ALA A 30 -0.42 -7.30 -8.77
N GLY A 31 0.68 -7.87 -8.26
CA GLY A 31 0.62 -9.16 -7.57
C GLY A 31 -0.18 -9.06 -6.27
N VAL A 32 -0.68 -10.20 -5.79
CA VAL A 32 -1.33 -10.32 -4.49
C VAL A 32 -0.44 -11.19 -3.59
N ALA A 33 -0.01 -10.63 -2.46
CA ALA A 33 0.71 -11.36 -1.42
C ALA A 33 -0.13 -11.43 -0.14
N VAL A 34 0.05 -12.49 0.63
CA VAL A 34 -0.44 -12.57 2.02
C VAL A 34 0.77 -12.37 2.91
N ILE A 35 0.76 -11.29 3.69
CA ILE A 35 1.80 -10.97 4.66
C ILE A 35 1.34 -11.50 6.01
N THR A 36 2.17 -12.31 6.67
CA THR A 36 1.83 -12.98 7.93
C THR A 36 2.75 -12.54 9.06
N ALA A 37 2.31 -12.69 10.30
CA ALA A 37 3.16 -12.57 11.47
C ALA A 37 2.59 -13.39 12.63
N ARG A 38 3.39 -13.59 13.68
CA ARG A 38 2.91 -14.14 14.94
C ARG A 38 2.26 -13.02 15.75
N GLY A 39 0.95 -13.14 16.02
CA GLY A 39 0.25 -12.31 17.00
C GLY A 39 0.15 -13.02 18.35
N GLU A 40 -0.22 -12.28 19.39
CA GLU A 40 -0.36 -12.81 20.76
C GLU A 40 -1.42 -13.91 20.87
N ALA A 41 -2.54 -13.76 20.16
CA ALA A 41 -3.65 -14.72 20.14
C ALA A 41 -3.49 -15.82 19.07
N GLY A 42 -2.40 -15.81 18.29
CA GLY A 42 -2.17 -16.72 17.16
C GLY A 42 -1.69 -16.02 15.89
N PRO A 43 -1.54 -16.76 14.78
CA PRO A 43 -1.10 -16.18 13.50
C PRO A 43 -2.07 -15.10 13.00
N VAL A 44 -1.50 -14.01 12.50
CA VAL A 44 -2.25 -12.92 11.86
C VAL A 44 -1.72 -12.69 10.46
N GLY A 45 -2.51 -12.01 9.62
CA GLY A 45 -2.02 -11.58 8.32
C GLY A 45 -2.96 -10.62 7.62
N PHE A 46 -2.50 -10.09 6.50
CA PHE A 46 -3.30 -9.26 5.61
C PHE A 46 -2.88 -9.46 4.15
N THR A 47 -3.79 -9.14 3.22
CA THR A 47 -3.49 -9.12 1.79
C THR A 47 -2.85 -7.80 1.39
N ALA A 48 -1.71 -7.87 0.70
CA ALA A 48 -1.02 -6.71 0.16
C ALA A 48 -0.91 -6.79 -1.37
N THR A 49 -1.32 -5.73 -2.05
CA THR A 49 -1.06 -5.51 -3.49
C THR A 49 0.06 -4.49 -3.71
N SER A 50 0.77 -4.12 -2.65
CA SER A 50 1.85 -3.12 -2.65
C SER A 50 3.23 -3.73 -2.53
N LEU A 51 3.36 -5.06 -2.61
CA LEU A 51 4.64 -5.74 -2.47
C LEU A 51 5.54 -5.36 -3.65
N THR A 52 6.74 -4.86 -3.35
CA THR A 52 7.76 -4.54 -4.35
C THR A 52 9.14 -4.98 -3.90
N SER A 53 9.98 -5.35 -4.85
CA SER A 53 11.43 -5.45 -4.63
C SER A 53 12.02 -4.06 -4.44
N VAL A 54 13.00 -3.93 -3.53
CA VAL A 54 13.73 -2.69 -3.26
C VAL A 54 15.20 -2.82 -3.65
N SER A 55 15.85 -3.91 -3.23
CA SER A 55 17.24 -4.21 -3.61
C SER A 55 17.48 -5.72 -3.64
N ALA A 56 18.39 -6.15 -4.50
CA ALA A 56 18.90 -7.52 -4.49
C ALA A 56 20.10 -7.67 -3.53
N GLU A 57 20.89 -6.61 -3.36
CA GLU A 57 22.06 -6.58 -2.48
C GLU A 57 22.08 -5.25 -1.69
N PRO A 58 21.86 -5.26 -0.36
CA PRO A 58 21.33 -6.39 0.39
C PRO A 58 19.89 -6.73 -0.06
N PRO A 59 19.41 -7.97 0.12
CA PRO A 59 18.07 -8.37 -0.29
C PRO A 59 17.01 -7.62 0.52
N MET A 60 16.19 -6.81 -0.16
CA MET A 60 15.17 -5.97 0.47
C MET A 60 13.89 -5.92 -0.36
N ILE A 61 12.76 -5.90 0.35
CA ILE A 61 11.41 -5.70 -0.19
C ILE A 61 10.70 -4.57 0.58
N SER A 62 9.59 -4.08 0.04
CA SER A 62 8.70 -3.14 0.72
C SER A 62 7.24 -3.51 0.50
N PHE A 63 6.40 -3.21 1.49
CA PHE A 63 4.95 -3.27 1.42
C PHE A 63 4.34 -2.20 2.33
N GLY A 64 3.11 -1.78 2.05
CA GLY A 64 2.34 -0.87 2.89
C GLY A 64 1.27 -1.60 3.69
N ILE A 65 1.07 -1.17 4.93
CA ILE A 65 -0.03 -1.59 5.81
C ILE A 65 -0.74 -0.36 6.35
N GLY A 66 -2.08 -0.39 6.38
CA GLY A 66 -2.86 0.64 7.03
C GLY A 66 -2.83 0.47 8.55
N THR A 67 -2.60 1.55 9.29
CA THR A 67 -2.52 1.51 10.77
C THR A 67 -3.84 1.15 11.45
N GLY A 68 -4.96 1.19 10.72
CA GLY A 68 -6.27 0.69 11.18
C GLY A 68 -6.52 -0.80 10.91
N ALA A 69 -5.57 -1.53 10.31
CA ALA A 69 -5.71 -2.97 10.07
C ALA A 69 -5.66 -3.75 11.40
N SER A 70 -6.47 -4.78 11.55
CA SER A 70 -6.47 -5.64 12.75
C SER A 70 -5.12 -6.35 12.98
N SER A 71 -4.35 -6.57 11.92
CA SER A 71 -3.00 -7.13 12.00
C SER A 71 -1.92 -6.10 12.34
N TRP A 72 -2.21 -4.79 12.25
CA TRP A 72 -1.21 -3.73 12.47
C TRP A 72 -0.50 -3.82 13.82
N PRO A 73 -1.18 -4.02 14.98
CA PRO A 73 -0.50 -4.09 16.27
C PRO A 73 0.58 -5.18 16.34
N ALA A 74 0.31 -6.35 15.74
CA ALA A 74 1.27 -7.44 15.68
C ALA A 74 2.40 -7.17 14.65
N ILE A 75 2.04 -6.65 13.47
CA ILE A 75 3.00 -6.35 12.40
C ILE A 75 3.97 -5.23 12.80
N SER A 76 3.53 -4.20 13.54
CA SER A 76 4.38 -3.08 13.95
C SER A 76 5.43 -3.44 15.00
N GLY A 77 5.21 -4.53 15.75
CA GLY A 77 6.10 -4.97 16.83
C GLY A 77 6.84 -6.28 16.56
N THR A 78 6.59 -6.94 15.42
CA THR A 78 7.25 -8.21 15.10
C THR A 78 8.66 -7.99 14.56
N GLU A 79 9.58 -8.86 14.96
CA GLU A 79 10.92 -8.91 14.36
C GLU A 79 10.92 -9.65 13.01
N HIS A 80 9.91 -10.51 12.77
CA HIS A 80 9.84 -11.38 11.61
C HIS A 80 8.43 -11.43 11.00
N ILE A 81 8.39 -11.50 9.68
CA ILE A 81 7.20 -11.58 8.82
C ILE A 81 7.25 -12.93 8.09
#